data_AF-A0A3S9EPR0-F1
#
_entry.id   AF-A0A3S9EPR0-F1
#
_cell.length_a   1.000
_cell.length_b   1.000
_cell.length_c   1.000
_cell.angle_alpha   90.00
_cell.angle_beta   90.00
_cell.angle_gamma   90.00
#
_symmetry.space_group_name_H-M   'P 1'
#
loop_
_entity.id
_entity.type
_entity.pdbx_description
1 polymer ?
#
loop_
_entity_poly.entity_id
_entity_poly.type
_entity_poly.pdbx_seq_one_letter_code
_entity_poly.pdbx_strand_id
1 'polypeptide(L)' 'MSLDDKVTPLRPRRPCPECGKASVREHYPFCSARCKDIDLNRWLKGAYVIPGRNAEEEGEGPEQNPAPKDEP' A
#
# COMPACT_ATOMS: atom_id res chain seq x y z
N MET A 1 -38.19 12.59 1.95
CA MET A 1 -37.32 11.85 1.02
C MET A 1 -36.17 12.76 0.66
N SER A 2 -34.93 12.35 0.93
CA SER A 2 -33.77 12.65 0.09
C SER A 2 -32.63 11.77 0.58
N LEU A 3 -32.31 10.74 -0.21
CA LEU A 3 -31.24 9.76 0.05
C LEU A 3 -29.92 10.21 -0.62
N ASP A 4 -29.82 11.47 -1.07
CA ASP A 4 -28.99 11.81 -2.22
C ASP A 4 -28.11 13.06 -2.03
N ASP A 5 -27.69 13.39 -0.80
CA ASP A 5 -26.64 14.39 -0.57
C ASP A 5 -25.31 13.74 -0.20
N LYS A 6 -24.92 12.69 -0.94
CA LYS A 6 -23.56 12.14 -0.86
C LYS A 6 -22.62 13.02 -1.67
N VAL A 7 -22.22 14.16 -1.09
CA VAL A 7 -21.14 15.00 -1.62
C VAL A 7 -19.89 14.12 -1.74
N THR A 8 -19.65 13.59 -2.94
CA THR A 8 -18.49 12.76 -3.22
C THR A 8 -17.46 13.66 -3.88
N PRO A 9 -16.37 14.03 -3.20
CA PRO A 9 -15.34 14.85 -3.84
C PRO A 9 -14.84 14.11 -5.08
N LEU A 10 -14.83 14.81 -6.22
CA LEU A 10 -14.36 14.30 -7.50
C LEU A 10 -12.84 14.14 -7.46
N ARG A 11 -12.36 13.13 -6.71
CA ARG A 11 -10.95 12.79 -6.68
C ARG A 11 -10.51 12.47 -8.12
N PRO A 12 -9.44 13.11 -8.64
CA PRO A 12 -9.01 12.89 -10.01
C PRO A 12 -8.63 11.43 -10.21
N ARG A 13 -8.97 10.87 -11.38
CA ARG A 13 -8.59 9.49 -11.72
C ARG A 13 -7.07 9.36 -11.75
N ARG A 14 -6.54 8.31 -11.14
CA ARG A 14 -5.11 7.97 -11.15
C ARG A 14 -4.90 6.65 -11.90
N PRO A 15 -3.69 6.38 -12.43
CA PRO A 15 -3.34 5.06 -12.92
C PRO A 15 -3.42 4.03 -11.79
N CYS A 16 -3.99 2.85 -12.07
CA CYS A 16 -4.08 1.74 -11.14
C CYS A 16 -2.66 1.27 -10.78
N PRO A 17 -2.29 1.15 -9.49
CA PRO A 17 -0.95 0.74 -9.09
C PRO A 17 -0.63 -0.71 -9.50
N GLU A 18 -1.64 -1.56 -9.69
CA GLU A 18 -1.44 -2.96 -10.08
C GLU A 18 -1.27 -3.18 -11.59
N CYS A 19 -1.86 -2.34 -12.44
CA CYS A 19 -1.90 -2.60 -13.89
C CYS A 19 -1.87 -1.36 -14.80
N GLY A 20 -1.78 -0.16 -14.24
CA GLY A 20 -1.67 1.10 -14.99
C GLY A 20 -2.97 1.65 -15.60
N LYS A 21 -4.05 0.88 -15.66
CA LYS A 21 -5.36 1.33 -16.20
C LYS A 21 -5.97 2.46 -15.37
N ALA A 22 -6.79 3.31 -15.97
CA ALA A 22 -7.45 4.41 -15.26
C ALA A 22 -8.33 3.90 -14.09
N SER A 23 -8.16 4.48 -12.90
CA SER A 23 -8.95 4.15 -11.71
C SER A 23 -10.43 4.45 -11.91
N VAL A 24 -11.29 3.63 -11.32
CA VAL A 24 -12.74 3.86 -11.27
C VAL A 24 -13.16 4.29 -9.86
N ARG A 25 -14.22 5.09 -9.75
CA ARG A 25 -14.68 5.65 -8.47
C ARG A 25 -14.96 4.56 -7.42
N GLU A 26 -15.61 3.49 -7.84
CA GLU A 26 -16.02 2.37 -6.97
C GLU A 26 -14.83 1.63 -6.34
N HIS A 27 -13.68 1.64 -7.01
CA HIS A 27 -12.50 0.89 -6.60
C HIS A 27 -11.27 1.76 -6.42
N TYR A 28 -11.43 3.09 -6.33
CA TYR A 28 -10.31 4.01 -6.25
C TYR A 28 -9.35 3.61 -5.10
N PRO A 29 -8.03 3.48 -5.33
CA PRO A 29 -7.26 3.94 -6.50
C PRO A 29 -7.12 2.93 -7.67
N PHE A 30 -7.81 1.80 -7.62
CA PHE A 30 -7.71 0.72 -8.59
C PHE A 30 -8.72 0.85 -9.75
N CYS A 31 -8.49 0.06 -10.80
CA CYS A 31 -9.42 -0.02 -11.94
C CYS A 31 -10.53 -1.07 -11.74
N SER A 32 -10.40 -1.99 -10.78
CA SER A 32 -11.36 -3.09 -10.54
C SER A 32 -11.19 -3.72 -9.15
N ALA A 33 -12.22 -4.45 -8.69
CA ALA A 33 -12.14 -5.28 -7.48
C ALA A 33 -10.98 -6.29 -7.54
N ARG A 34 -10.77 -6.95 -8.68
CA ARG A 34 -9.64 -7.88 -8.87
C ARG A 34 -8.29 -7.25 -8.57
N CYS A 35 -8.05 -6.02 -9.04
CA CYS A 35 -6.77 -5.34 -8.76
C CYS A 35 -6.63 -4.99 -7.27
N LYS A 36 -7.71 -4.60 -6.59
CA LYS A 36 -7.70 -4.39 -5.14
C LYS A 36 -7.31 -5.67 -4.38
N ASP A 37 -7.85 -6.82 -4.79
CA ASP A 37 -7.56 -8.10 -4.12
C ASP A 37 -6.11 -8.58 -4.37
N ILE A 38 -5.56 -8.32 -5.56
CA ILE A 38 -4.16 -8.63 -5.87
C ILE A 38 -3.22 -7.79 -4.99
N ASP A 39 -3.48 -6.49 -4.87
CA ASP A 39 -2.72 -5.60 -4.00
C ASP A 39 -2.78 -6.08 -2.55
N LEU A 40 -3.98 -6.41 -2.04
CA LEU A 40 -4.15 -6.99 -0.72
C LEU A 40 -3.33 -8.27 -0.54
N ASN A 41 -3.33 -9.16 -1.52
CA ASN A 41 -2.50 -10.36 -1.45
C ASN A 41 -0.99 -10.04 -1.46
N ARG A 42 -0.52 -9.01 -2.17
CA ARG A 42 0.89 -8.55 -2.11
C ARG A 42 1.24 -8.07 -0.70
N TRP A 43 0.34 -7.31 -0.07
CA TRP A 43 0.47 -6.89 1.32
C TRP A 43 0.59 -8.08 2.26
N LEU A 44 -0.33 -9.04 2.17
CA LEU A 44 -0.32 -10.23 3.02
C LEU A 44 0.91 -11.12 2.81
N LYS A 45 1.53 -11.06 1.62
CA LYS A 45 2.78 -11.76 1.30
C LYS A 45 4.05 -11.00 1.69
N GLY A 46 3.93 -9.81 2.29
CA GLY A 46 5.09 -8.99 2.66
C GLY A 46 5.87 -8.45 1.46
N ALA A 47 5.23 -8.28 0.30
CA ALA A 47 5.90 -7.81 -0.92
C ALA A 47 6.28 -6.32 -0.86
N TYR A 48 5.70 -5.56 0.09
CA TYR A 48 6.01 -4.16 0.31
C TYR A 48 7.14 -4.02 1.34
N VAL A 49 8.34 -3.72 0.87
CA VAL A 49 9.55 -3.53 1.69
C VAL A 49 10.03 -2.10 1.53
N ILE A 50 10.32 -1.43 2.64
CA ILE A 50 11.01 -0.14 2.64
C ILE A 50 12.50 -0.45 2.75
N PRO A 51 13.33 -0.12 1.75
CA PRO A 51 14.77 -0.32 1.83
C PRO A 51 15.33 0.42 3.05
N GLY A 52 16.13 -0.28 3.85
CA GLY A 52 16.90 0.36 4.91
C GLY A 52 17.96 1.29 4.33
N ARG A 53 18.29 2.35 5.06
CA ARG A 53 19.51 3.11 4.85
C ARG A 53 20.72 2.20 5.13
N ASN A 54 21.73 2.22 4.26
CA ASN A 54 22.94 1.43 4.45
C ASN A 54 23.54 1.76 5.82
N ALA A 55 23.85 0.73 6.61
CA ALA A 55 24.35 0.86 7.98
C ALA A 55 25.73 1.53 8.10
N GLU A 56 26.32 1.99 7.00
CA GLU A 56 27.64 2.63 6.95
C GLU A 56 27.56 4.16 7.15
N GLU A 57 26.36 4.75 7.13
CA GLU A 57 26.15 6.18 7.38
C GLU A 57 24.99 6.37 8.37
N GLU A 58 25.15 5.96 9.63
CA GLU A 58 24.28 6.48 10.69
C GLU A 58 25.03 6.58 12.02
N GLY A 59 25.49 7.79 12.32
CA GLY A 59 25.54 8.25 13.70
C GLY A 59 24.10 8.41 14.23
N GLU A 60 23.80 7.64 15.26
CA GLU A 60 22.75 7.85 16.27
C GLU A 60 21.28 7.91 15.81
N GLY A 61 20.55 6.78 15.99
CA GLY A 61 19.08 6.72 16.02
C GLY A 61 18.56 5.32 16.37
N PRO A 62 17.47 5.17 17.16
CA PRO A 62 17.44 4.22 18.27
C PRO A 62 17.06 2.77 17.90
N GLU A 63 17.92 1.88 18.39
CA GLU A 63 17.71 0.51 18.90
C GLU A 63 16.39 -0.19 18.56
N GLN A 64 16.47 -1.19 17.67
CA GLN A 64 15.43 -2.18 17.45
C GLN A 64 15.88 -3.54 17.99
N ASN A 65 15.05 -4.09 18.89
CA ASN A 65 15.23 -5.35 19.64
C ASN A 65 15.79 -6.54 18.81
N PRO A 66 16.66 -7.38 19.39
CA PRO A 66 17.19 -8.55 18.70
C PRO A 66 16.16 -9.69 18.69
N ALA A 67 15.87 -10.27 17.52
CA ALA A 67 15.11 -11.51 17.40
C ALA A 67 15.97 -12.74 17.78
N PRO A 68 15.36 -13.84 18.27
CA PRO A 68 16.06 -14.94 18.91
C PRO A 68 16.86 -15.77 17.91
N LYS A 69 18.08 -16.15 18.28
CA LYS A 69 18.92 -17.07 17.53
C LYS A 69 18.51 -18.50 17.86
N ASP A 70 18.04 -19.23 16.86
CA ASP A 70 18.12 -20.69 16.86
C ASP A 70 18.67 -21.14 15.50
N GLU A 71 20.00 -21.23 15.45
CA GLU A 71 20.75 -22.24 14.67
C GLU A 71 20.85 -23.51 15.54
N PRO A 72 20.98 -24.73 14.98
CA PRO A 72 21.75 -25.07 13.78
C PRO A 72 20.99 -25.76 12.63
#